data_AF-A0A931I4K2-F1
#
_entry.id   AF-A0A931I4K2-F1
#
_cell.length_a   1.000
_cell.length_b   1.000
_cell.length_c   1.000
_cell.angle_alpha   90.00
_cell.angle_beta   90.00
_cell.angle_gamma   90.00
#
_symmetry.space_group_name_H-M   'P 1'
#
loop_
_entity.id
_entity.type
_entity.pdbx_description
1 polymer ?
#
loop_
_entity_poly.entity_id
_entity_poly.type
_entity_poly.pdbx_seq_one_letter_code
_entity_poly.pdbx_strand_id
1 'polypeptide(L)'
;MDRTKLIIAEAVSQYPLKASQEWARAFGNDSSVEIDHIETSPTSYDVHDYLFEGQAQVFLRHGDEPAAQAVSAHVFGRCDGRRVELDRFVFDIAS
;
A
#
# COMPACT_ATOMS: atom_id res chain seq x y z
N MET A 1 -16.11 -3.73 -13.79
CA MET A 1 -15.12 -3.61 -12.69
C MET A 1 -15.88 -3.59 -11.38
N ASP A 2 -15.47 -4.39 -10.39
CA ASP A 2 -16.18 -4.54 -9.11
C ASP A 2 -16.05 -3.28 -8.25
N ARG A 3 -17.17 -2.75 -7.77
CA ARG A 3 -17.23 -1.53 -6.94
C ARG A 3 -16.45 -1.71 -5.64
N THR A 4 -16.47 -2.89 -5.04
CA THR A 4 -15.74 -3.16 -3.79
C THR A 4 -14.23 -3.02 -4.02
N LYS A 5 -13.72 -3.60 -5.13
CA LYS A 5 -12.30 -3.51 -5.49
C LYS A 5 -11.86 -2.08 -5.80
N LEU A 6 -12.75 -1.23 -6.32
CA LEU A 6 -12.46 0.20 -6.50
C LEU A 6 -12.30 0.94 -5.17
N ILE A 7 -13.18 0.67 -4.20
CA ILE A 7 -13.09 1.27 -2.85
C ILE A 7 -11.84 0.78 -2.13
N ILE A 8 -11.48 -0.50 -2.28
CA ILE A 8 -10.20 -1.04 -1.76
C ILE A 8 -9.03 -0.28 -2.39
N ALA A 9 -8.98 -0.19 -3.72
CA ALA A 9 -7.89 0.49 -4.43
C ALA A 9 -7.72 1.96 -3.99
N GLU A 10 -8.81 2.68 -3.74
CA GLU A 10 -8.82 4.05 -3.23
C GLU A 10 -8.34 4.13 -1.77
N ALA A 11 -8.81 3.24 -0.90
CA ALA A 11 -8.38 3.20 0.50
C ALA A 11 -6.88 2.88 0.62
N VAL A 12 -6.38 1.97 -0.22
CA VAL A 12 -4.97 1.60 -0.25
C VAL A 12 -4.10 2.75 -0.75
N SER A 13 -4.54 3.49 -1.77
CA SER A 13 -3.74 4.61 -2.31
C SER A 13 -3.61 5.81 -1.36
N GLN A 14 -4.55 5.95 -0.41
CA GLN A 14 -4.58 7.01 0.59
C GLN A 14 -4.02 6.57 1.96
N TYR A 15 -3.54 5.34 2.09
CA TYR A 15 -3.13 4.79 3.38
C TYR A 15 -1.94 5.56 3.97
N PRO A 16 -1.99 5.99 5.24
CA PRO A 16 -0.93 6.76 5.88
C PRO A 16 0.27 5.86 6.27
N LEU A 17 0.98 5.33 5.27
CA LEU A 17 2.09 4.39 5.42
C LEU A 17 3.16 4.84 6.43
N LYS A 18 3.54 6.13 6.45
CA LYS A 18 4.55 6.64 7.40
C LYS A 18 4.19 6.45 8.89
N ALA A 19 2.90 6.26 9.21
CA ALA A 19 2.44 5.96 10.56
C ALA A 19 2.34 4.45 10.86
N SER A 20 2.57 3.59 9.86
CA SER A 20 2.44 2.14 10.01
C SER A 20 3.71 1.49 10.57
N GLN A 21 3.54 0.32 11.21
CA GLN A 21 4.68 -0.43 11.75
C GLN A 21 5.55 -1.01 10.62
N GLU A 22 4.95 -1.33 9.49
CA GLU A 22 5.65 -1.89 8.32
C GLU A 22 6.58 -0.88 7.68
N TRP A 23 6.17 0.40 7.61
CA TRP A 23 7.07 1.48 7.22
C TRP A 23 8.26 1.59 8.16
N ALA A 24 8.00 1.64 9.47
CA ALA A 24 9.06 1.72 10.48
C ALA A 24 10.03 0.52 10.42
N ARG A 25 9.55 -0.68 10.04
CA ARG A 25 10.39 -1.87 9.85
C ARG A 25 11.23 -1.81 8.57
N ALA A 26 10.64 -1.37 7.47
CA ALA A 26 11.28 -1.36 6.15
C ALA A 26 12.27 -0.20 5.97
N PHE A 27 11.90 0.99 6.43
CA PHE A 27 12.64 2.24 6.18
C PHE A 27 13.18 2.88 7.46
N GLY A 28 12.85 2.34 8.64
CA GLY A 28 13.30 2.88 9.91
C GLY A 28 12.79 4.31 10.18
N ASN A 29 13.64 5.09 10.84
CA ASN A 29 13.42 6.54 11.06
C ASN A 29 14.14 7.38 9.99
N ASP A 30 14.39 6.83 8.80
CA ASP A 30 15.09 7.55 7.75
C ASP A 30 14.21 8.70 7.22
N SER A 31 14.53 9.92 7.65
CA SER A 31 13.83 11.13 7.22
C SER A 31 14.12 11.50 5.76
N SER A 32 15.12 10.87 5.13
CA SER A 32 15.44 11.11 3.72
C SER A 32 14.50 10.36 2.77
N VAL A 33 13.70 9.42 3.27
CA VAL A 33 12.73 8.68 2.45
C VAL A 33 11.34 9.30 2.54
N GLU A 34 10.84 9.72 1.38
CA GLU A 34 9.48 10.24 1.22
C GLU A 34 8.64 9.33 0.35
N ILE A 35 7.34 9.29 0.65
CA ILE A 35 6.36 8.61 -0.20
C ILE A 35 5.90 9.65 -1.19
N ASP A 36 6.09 9.38 -2.48
CA ASP A 36 5.56 10.21 -3.54
C ASP A 36 4.08 9.89 -3.75
N HIS A 37 3.77 8.63 -4.07
CA HIS A 37 2.41 8.13 -4.20
C HIS A 37 2.36 6.60 -4.10
N ILE A 38 1.15 6.05 -4.02
CA ILE A 38 0.88 4.61 -4.04
C ILE A 38 0.03 4.33 -5.28
N GLU A 39 0.54 3.52 -6.20
CA GLU A 39 -0.24 3.00 -7.31
C GLU A 39 -0.88 1.66 -6.93
N THR A 40 -2.14 1.51 -7.31
CA THR A 40 -2.93 0.31 -7.05
C THR A 40 -3.62 -0.14 -8.32
N SER A 41 -3.89 -1.44 -8.43
CA SER A 41 -4.68 -2.00 -9.52
C SER A 41 -5.92 -2.67 -8.93
N PRO A 42 -7.14 -2.18 -9.20
CA PRO A 42 -8.36 -2.81 -8.69
C PRO A 42 -8.47 -4.29 -9.08
N THR A 43 -7.82 -4.73 -10.16
CA THR A 43 -7.84 -6.14 -10.58
C THR A 43 -6.87 -7.02 -9.81
N SER A 44 -5.95 -6.46 -9.02
CA SER A 44 -5.01 -7.24 -8.18
C SER A 44 -5.64 -7.73 -6.88
N TYR A 45 -6.78 -7.14 -6.47
CA TYR A 45 -7.40 -7.49 -5.19
C TYR A 45 -8.32 -8.69 -5.33
N ASP A 46 -8.13 -9.70 -4.51
CA ASP A 46 -9.08 -10.78 -4.28
C ASP A 46 -9.81 -10.57 -2.96
N VAL A 47 -11.11 -10.87 -2.95
CA VAL A 47 -12.00 -10.61 -1.81
C VAL A 47 -12.72 -11.91 -1.46
N HIS A 48 -12.52 -12.38 -0.22
CA HIS A 48 -13.08 -13.62 0.31
C HIS A 48 -13.59 -13.38 1.72
N ASP A 49 -14.89 -13.61 1.97
CA ASP A 49 -15.50 -13.52 3.30
C ASP A 49 -15.13 -12.25 4.09
N TYR A 50 -15.29 -11.08 3.46
CA TYR A 50 -14.95 -9.76 4.01
C TYR A 50 -13.46 -9.50 4.24
N LEU A 51 -12.58 -10.43 3.87
CA LEU A 51 -11.14 -10.23 3.79
C LEU A 51 -10.75 -9.87 2.36
N PHE A 52 -9.70 -9.07 2.22
CA PHE A 52 -9.08 -8.86 0.92
C PHE A 52 -7.56 -9.00 1.01
N GLU A 53 -6.98 -9.44 -0.10
CA GLU A 53 -5.54 -9.42 -0.35
C GLU A 53 -5.27 -8.90 -1.76
N GLY A 54 -4.13 -8.26 -1.98
CA GLY A 54 -3.74 -7.82 -3.32
C GLY A 54 -2.39 -7.12 -3.33
N GLN A 55 -2.11 -6.43 -4.42
CA GLN A 55 -0.81 -5.80 -4.66
C GLN A 55 -0.92 -4.29 -4.87
N ALA A 56 0.09 -3.57 -4.38
CA ALA A 56 0.32 -2.15 -4.60
C ALA A 56 1.78 -1.89 -4.95
N GLN A 57 2.04 -0.76 -5.62
CA GLN A 57 3.37 -0.23 -5.83
C GLN A 57 3.50 1.09 -5.07
N VAL A 58 4.49 1.18 -4.20
CA VAL A 58 4.79 2.40 -3.44
C VAL A 58 5.98 3.09 -4.09
N PHE A 59 5.78 4.32 -4.53
CA PHE A 59 6.81 5.12 -5.16
C PHE A 59 7.49 5.98 -4.10
N LEU A 60 8.80 5.78 -3.94
CA LEU A 60 9.61 6.40 -2.90
C LEU A 60 10.61 7.36 -3.50
N ARG A 61 10.73 8.55 -2.90
CA ARG A 61 11.79 9.50 -3.23
C ARG A 61 12.84 9.47 -2.12
N HIS A 62 14.11 9.35 -2.52
CA HIS A 62 15.25 9.37 -1.62
C HIS A 62 15.96 10.72 -1.73
N GLY A 63 15.89 11.56 -0.70
CA GLY A 63 16.58 12.86 -0.63
C GLY A 63 16.38 13.70 -1.89
N ASP A 64 17.50 14.09 -2.51
CA ASP A 64 17.54 14.92 -3.73
C ASP A 64 17.44 14.09 -5.04
N GLU A 65 17.10 12.80 -4.97
CA GLU A 65 16.93 12.00 -6.18
C GLU A 65 15.74 12.50 -7.02
N PRO A 66 15.92 12.72 -8.34
CA PRO A 66 14.90 13.31 -9.18
C PRO A 66 13.77 12.35 -9.54
N ALA A 67 13.96 11.04 -9.37
CA ALA A 67 13.01 10.01 -9.78
C ALA A 67 12.60 9.16 -8.56
N ALA A 68 11.29 8.89 -8.46
CA ALA A 68 10.79 7.97 -7.45
C ALA A 68 11.08 6.51 -7.86
N GLN A 69 11.46 5.69 -6.89
CA GLN A 69 11.69 4.26 -7.07
C GLN A 69 10.46 3.47 -6.64
N ALA A 70 10.04 2.51 -7.46
CA ALA A 70 8.89 1.67 -7.16
C ALA A 70 9.28 0.50 -6.26
N VAL A 71 8.60 0.35 -5.13
CA VAL A 71 8.69 -0.80 -4.22
C VAL A 71 7.37 -1.54 -4.25
N SER A 72 7.41 -2.83 -4.59
CA SER A 72 6.21 -3.66 -4.59
C SER A 72 5.79 -4.00 -3.16
N ALA A 73 4.50 -4.13 -2.94
CA ALA A 73 3.97 -4.54 -1.65
C ALA A 73 2.70 -5.37 -1.77
N HIS A 74 2.56 -6.30 -0.82
CA HIS A 74 1.35 -7.06 -0.58
C HIS A 74 0.50 -6.38 0.48
N VAL A 75 -0.78 -6.19 0.18
CA VAL A 75 -1.72 -5.46 1.04
C VAL A 75 -2.83 -6.39 1.48
N PHE A 76 -3.13 -6.36 2.79
CA PHE A 76 -4.15 -7.18 3.41
C PHE A 76 -5.10 -6.31 4.22
N GLY A 77 -6.37 -6.68 4.26
CA GLY A 77 -7.31 -6.01 5.13
C GLY A 77 -8.70 -6.61 5.10
N ARG A 78 -9.64 -5.83 5.62
CA ARG A 78 -11.06 -6.17 5.76
C ARG A 78 -11.91 -5.18 4.97
N CYS A 79 -12.98 -5.66 4.36
CA CYS A 79 -13.97 -4.80 3.70
C CYS A 79 -15.40 -5.35 3.86
N ASP A 80 -16.38 -4.47 4.05
CA ASP A 80 -17.81 -4.83 4.15
C ASP A 80 -18.63 -4.37 2.92
N GLY A 81 -17.94 -4.05 1.82
CA GLY A 81 -18.53 -3.48 0.60
C GLY A 81 -18.78 -1.96 0.67
N ARG A 82 -18.62 -1.33 1.83
CA ARG A 82 -18.74 0.13 2.02
C ARG A 82 -17.53 0.75 2.72
N ARG A 83 -16.93 0.00 3.64
CA ARG A 83 -15.78 0.39 4.44
C ARG A 83 -14.64 -0.56 4.14
N VAL A 84 -13.43 -0.03 4.23
CA VAL A 84 -12.18 -0.77 4.07
C VAL A 84 -11.32 -0.43 5.28
N GLU A 85 -10.76 -1.46 5.91
CA GLU A 85 -9.81 -1.36 6.99
C GLU A 85 -8.55 -2.10 6.54
N LEU A 86 -7.42 -1.39 6.44
CA LEU A 86 -6.14 -1.99 6.09
C LEU A 86 -5.50 -2.58 7.35
N ASP A 87 -5.16 -3.86 7.29
CA ASP A 87 -4.56 -4.60 8.40
C ASP A 87 -3.03 -4.66 8.30
N ARG A 88 -2.49 -4.83 7.08
CA ARG A 88 -1.06 -5.02 6.86
C ARG A 88 -0.62 -4.55 5.47
N PHE A 89 0.58 -4.01 5.41
CA PHE A 89 1.25 -3.59 4.18
C PHE A 89 2.68 -4.14 4.11
N VAL A 90 2.89 -5.27 3.45
CA VAL A 90 4.18 -5.98 3.43
C VAL A 90 4.99 -5.55 2.21
N PHE A 91 6.11 -4.86 2.42
CA PHE A 91 7.01 -4.46 1.35
C PHE A 91 7.88 -5.63 0.86
N ASP A 92 7.98 -5.81 -0.45
CA ASP A 92 8.82 -6.80 -1.11
C ASP A 92 10.24 -6.24 -1.29
N ILE A 93 10.95 -5.99 -0.19
CA ILE A 93 12.33 -5.50 -0.20
C ILE A 93 13.26 -6.70 -0.09
N ALA A 94 14.23 -6.80 -1.01
CA ALA A 94 15.28 -7.80 -0.91
C ALA A 94 16.07 -7.57 0.39
N SER A 95 16.00 -8.54 1.30
CA SER A 95 16.77 -8.59 2.56
C SER A 95 18.25 -8.78 2.34
#